data_AF-A0A800IAT7-F1
#
_entry.id   AF-A0A800IAT7-F1
#
_cell.length_a   1.000
_cell.length_b   1.000
_cell.length_c   1.000
_cell.angle_alpha   90.00
_cell.angle_beta   90.00
_cell.angle_gamma   90.00
#
_symmetry.space_group_name_H-M   'P 1'
#
loop_
_entity.id
_entity.type
_entity.pdbx_description
1 polymer ?
#
loop_
_entity_poly.entity_id
_entity_poly.type
_entity_poly.pdbx_seq_one_letter_code
_entity_poly.pdbx_strand_id
1 'polypeptide(L)'
;MNEIICSLLGLYLLLVLLRVVLSWIPLNPQGTAATVAGFVYYLTDPVLLPLRRIMPPLRMGGMGLDLAPLVIFFAISILRRAICA
;
A
#
# COMPACT_ATOMS: atom_id res chain seq x y z
N MET A 1 13.40 -14.32 16.69
CA MET A 1 13.47 -14.17 15.23
C MET A 1 12.11 -13.78 14.64
N ASN A 2 11.01 -14.43 15.08
CA ASN A 2 9.64 -14.10 14.67
C ASN A 2 9.23 -12.66 15.03
N GLU A 3 9.68 -12.12 16.17
CA GLU A 3 9.51 -10.71 16.58
C GLU A 3 9.83 -9.71 15.46
N ILE A 4 10.98 -9.87 14.80
CA ILE A 4 11.45 -8.96 13.74
C ILE A 4 10.54 -9.06 12.52
N ILE A 5 10.16 -10.28 12.14
CA ILE A 5 9.26 -10.55 11.01
C ILE A 5 7.88 -9.92 11.27
N CYS A 6 7.34 -10.10 12.47
CA CYS A 6 6.06 -9.54 12.89
C CYS A 6 6.05 -8.01 12.88
N SER A 7 7.14 -7.40 13.35
CA SER A 7 7.34 -5.95 13.31
C SER A 7 7.40 -5.42 11.87
N LEU A 8 8.18 -6.08 10.99
CA LEU A 8 8.29 -5.71 9.57
C LEU A 8 6.95 -5.81 8.83
N LEU A 9 6.19 -6.90 9.05
CA LEU A 9 4.84 -7.07 8.49
C LEU A 9 3.91 -5.95 8.96
N GLY A 10 3.99 -5.57 10.25
CA GLY A 10 3.24 -4.44 10.80
C GLY A 10 3.61 -3.11 10.15
N LEU A 11 4.90 -2.84 9.99
CA LEU A 11 5.40 -1.62 9.34
C LEU A 11 4.96 -1.55 7.87
N TYR A 12 4.99 -2.68 7.17
CA TYR A 12 4.52 -2.75 5.78
C TYR A 12 3.01 -2.50 5.67
N LEU A 13 2.20 -3.04 6.58
CA LEU A 13 0.76 -2.72 6.64
C LEU A 13 0.51 -1.22 6.84
N LEU A 14 1.33 -0.55 7.64
CA LEU A 14 1.27 0.90 7.82
C LEU A 14 1.61 1.65 6.53
N LEU A 15 2.63 1.21 5.78
CA LEU A 15 2.94 1.79 4.45
C LEU A 15 1.80 1.62 3.46
N VAL A 16 1.16 0.44 3.42
CA VAL A 16 0.00 0.19 2.55
C VAL A 16 -1.17 1.08 2.94
N LEU A 17 -1.43 1.27 4.22
CA LEU A 17 -2.48 2.17 4.70
C LEU A 17 -2.17 3.63 4.35
N LEU A 18 -0.93 4.06 4.54
CA LEU A 18 -0.46 5.39 4.15
C LEU A 18 -0.64 5.60 2.64
N ARG A 19 -0.36 4.58 1.81
CA ARG A 19 -0.60 4.62 0.36
C ARG A 19 -2.06 4.89 0.02
N VAL A 20 -3.00 4.25 0.71
CA VAL A 20 -4.45 4.46 0.50
C VAL A 20 -4.86 5.88 0.87
N VAL A 21 -4.34 6.40 1.98
CA VAL A 21 -4.61 7.80 2.38
C VAL A 21 -4.03 8.78 1.34
N LEU A 22 -2.80 8.55 0.91
CA LEU A 22 -2.12 9.41 -0.08
C LEU A 22 -2.76 9.36 -1.47
N SER A 23 -3.46 8.28 -1.84
CA SER A 23 -4.14 8.20 -3.13
C SER A 23 -5.41 9.06 -3.20
N TRP A 24 -6.00 9.44 -2.05
CA TRP A 24 -7.18 10.29 -1.99
C TRP A 24 -6.85 11.78 -1.86
N ILE A 25 -5.61 12.10 -1.49
CA ILE A 25 -5.17 13.49 -1.27
C ILE A 25 -4.53 14.00 -2.57
N PRO A 26 -5.01 15.11 -3.14
CA PRO A 26 -4.32 15.76 -4.25
C PRO A 26 -2.99 16.36 -3.75
N LEU A 27 -1.87 15.82 -4.22
CA LEU A 27 -0.53 16.25 -3.81
C LEU A 27 0.01 17.33 -4.76
N ASN A 28 0.58 18.40 -4.19
CA ASN A 28 1.36 19.36 -4.97
C ASN A 28 2.72 18.72 -5.34
N PRO A 29 3.08 18.63 -6.64
CA PRO A 29 4.32 17.99 -7.08
C PRO A 29 5.61 18.53 -6.46
N GLN A 30 5.62 19.79 -6.02
CA GLN A 30 6.78 20.45 -5.43
C GLN A 30 6.77 20.41 -3.88
N GLY A 31 5.73 19.84 -3.28
CA GLY A 31 5.56 19.77 -1.83
C GLY A 31 6.28 18.57 -1.20
N THR A 32 6.64 18.71 0.07
CA THR A 32 7.25 17.62 0.87
C THR A 32 6.40 16.35 0.91
N ALA A 33 5.07 16.50 0.87
CA ALA A 33 4.13 15.38 0.83
C ALA A 33 4.26 14.53 -0.45
N ALA A 34 4.63 15.14 -1.60
CA ALA A 34 4.88 14.39 -2.83
C ALA A 34 6.15 13.54 -2.73
N THR A 35 7.19 14.03 -2.06
CA THR A 35 8.42 13.26 -1.79
C THR A 35 8.12 12.05 -0.90
N VAL A 36 7.36 12.24 0.17
CA VAL A 36 6.94 11.14 1.07
C VAL A 36 6.09 10.13 0.30
N ALA A 37 5.13 10.58 -0.50
CA ALA A 37 4.31 9.69 -1.31
C ALA A 37 5.13 8.90 -2.34
N GLY A 38 6.09 9.55 -2.99
CA GLY A 38 7.01 8.89 -3.91
C GLY A 38 7.80 7.77 -3.23
N PHE A 39 8.27 8.00 -2.00
CA PHE A 39 8.96 6.96 -1.21
C PHE A 39 8.03 5.80 -0.83
N VAL A 40 6.79 6.10 -0.40
CA VAL A 40 5.79 5.07 -0.09
C VAL A 40 5.45 4.25 -1.33
N TYR A 41 5.24 4.90 -2.47
CA TYR A 41 4.99 4.23 -3.75
C TYR A 41 6.18 3.36 -4.15
N TYR A 42 7.40 3.85 -4.05
CA TYR A 42 8.61 3.08 -4.35
C TYR A 42 8.71 1.77 -3.55
N LEU A 43 8.40 1.81 -2.24
CA LEU A 43 8.45 0.63 -1.39
C LEU A 43 7.30 -0.37 -1.62
N THR A 44 6.14 0.12 -2.05
CA THR A 44 4.93 -0.70 -2.15
C THR A 44 4.63 -1.15 -3.60
N ASP A 45 5.13 -0.43 -4.60
CA ASP A 45 5.00 -0.71 -6.04
C ASP A 45 5.51 -2.09 -6.49
N PRO A 46 6.68 -2.60 -6.07
CA PRO A 46 7.14 -3.91 -6.51
C PRO A 46 6.15 -5.05 -6.18
N VAL A 47 5.35 -4.89 -5.13
CA VAL A 47 4.30 -5.85 -4.76
C VAL A 47 2.96 -5.51 -5.42
N LEU A 48 2.66 -4.21 -5.59
CA LEU A 48 1.40 -3.72 -6.14
C LEU A 48 1.30 -3.78 -7.66
N LEU A 49 2.39 -3.52 -8.40
CA LEU A 49 2.38 -3.52 -9.86
C LEU A 49 1.95 -4.86 -10.46
N PRO A 50 2.49 -6.01 -10.03
CA PRO A 50 2.04 -7.31 -10.51
C PRO A 50 0.55 -7.53 -10.26
N LEU A 51 0.07 -7.13 -9.08
CA LEU A 51 -1.33 -7.26 -8.70
C LEU A 51 -2.23 -6.35 -9.55
N ARG A 52 -1.78 -5.13 -9.87
CA ARG A 52 -2.49 -4.17 -10.75
C ARG A 52 -2.62 -4.66 -12.19
N ARG A 53 -1.79 -5.59 -12.65
CA ARG A 53 -1.97 -6.23 -13.96
C ARG A 53 -3.17 -7.16 -13.99
N ILE A 54 -3.50 -7.77 -12.85
CA ILE A 54 -4.63 -8.69 -12.69
C ILE A 54 -5.90 -7.93 -12.31
N MET A 55 -5.76 -6.96 -11.40
CA MET A 55 -6.83 -6.09 -10.91
C MET A 55 -6.49 -4.64 -11.20
N PRO A 56 -6.74 -4.18 -12.44
CA PRO A 56 -6.51 -2.78 -12.79
C PRO A 56 -7.38 -1.85 -11.93
N PRO A 57 -6.94 -0.59 -11.71
CA PRO A 57 -7.69 0.39 -10.94
C PRO A 57 -9.10 0.53 -11.50
N LEU A 58 -10.12 0.48 -10.65
CA LEU A 58 -11.48 0.74 -11.07
C LEU A 58 -11.63 2.25 -11.22
N ARG A 59 -11.76 2.71 -12.47
CA ARG A 59 -12.06 4.11 -12.77
C ARG A 59 -13.57 4.27 -12.68
N MET A 60 -14.06 4.84 -11.58
CA MET A 60 -15.47 5.18 -11.42
C MET A 60 -15.62 6.71 -11.57
N GLY A 61 -16.02 7.14 -12.76
CA GLY A 61 -16.11 8.56 -13.11
C GLY A 61 -14.72 9.23 -13.24
N GLY A 62 -14.58 10.44 -12.69
CA GLY A 62 -13.33 11.22 -12.68
C GLY A 62 -12.31 10.79 -11.61
N MET A 63 -12.64 9.82 -10.76
CA MET A 63 -11.78 9.33 -9.67
C MET A 63 -11.38 7.87 -9.91
N GLY A 64 -10.08 7.58 -9.85
CA GLY A 64 -9.56 6.21 -9.90
C GLY A 64 -9.53 5.60 -8.50
N LEU A 65 -10.25 4.52 -8.27
CA LEU A 65 -10.18 3.76 -7.03
C LEU A 65 -9.18 2.61 -7.19
N ASP A 66 -8.01 2.76 -6.57
CA ASP A 66 -7.01 1.70 -6.49
C ASP A 66 -7.40 0.68 -5.41
N LEU A 67 -7.98 -0.46 -5.83
CA LEU A 67 -8.33 -1.57 -4.93
C LEU A 67 -7.13 -2.48 -4.58
N ALA A 68 -6.05 -2.44 -5.38
CA ALA A 68 -4.89 -3.30 -5.18
C ALA A 68 -4.23 -3.17 -3.77
N PRO A 69 -4.07 -1.96 -3.18
CA PRO A 69 -3.58 -1.80 -1.81
C PRO A 69 -4.47 -2.48 -0.77
N LEU A 70 -5.78 -2.47 -0.97
CA LEU A 70 -6.74 -3.10 -0.06
C LEU A 70 -6.55 -4.63 -0.05
N VAL A 71 -6.38 -5.24 -1.23
CA VAL A 71 -6.13 -6.68 -1.33
C VAL A 71 -4.83 -7.07 -0.64
N ILE A 72 -3.75 -6.31 -0.85
CA ILE A 72 -2.48 -6.57 -0.18
C ILE A 72 -2.60 -6.39 1.33
N PHE A 73 -3.33 -5.38 1.79
CA PHE A 73 -3.57 -5.17 3.21
C PHE A 73 -4.20 -6.41 3.86
N PHE A 74 -5.23 -6.98 3.25
CA PHE A 74 -5.85 -8.20 3.77
C PHE A 74 -4.93 -9.42 3.68
N ALA A 75 -4.24 -9.62 2.57
CA ALA A 75 -3.31 -10.74 2.39
C ALA A 75 -2.20 -10.73 3.45
N ILE A 76 -1.58 -9.57 3.68
CA ILE A 76 -0.52 -9.41 4.68
C ILE A 76 -1.06 -9.49 6.10
N SER A 77 -2.27 -8.99 6.36
CA SER A 77 -2.90 -9.11 7.68
C SER A 77 -3.16 -10.57 8.06
N ILE A 78 -3.62 -11.39 7.10
CA ILE A 78 -3.81 -12.83 7.30
C ILE A 78 -2.46 -13.52 7.51
N LEU A 79 -1.46 -13.21 6.66
CA LEU A 79 -0.12 -13.77 6.78
C LEU A 79 0.53 -13.44 8.12
N ARG A 80 0.43 -12.19 8.57
CA ARG A 80 0.91 -11.75 9.89
C ARG A 80 0.20 -12.50 11.00
N ARG A 81 -1.13 -12.64 10.96
CA ARG A 81 -1.87 -13.42 11.95
C ARG A 81 -1.45 -14.89 11.96
N ALA A 82 -1.16 -15.49 10.82
CA ALA A 82 -0.73 -16.89 10.76
C ALA A 82 0.68 -17.13 11.31
N ILE A 83 1.59 -16.16 11.14
CA ILE A 83 3.00 -16.28 11.55
C ILE A 83 3.24 -15.78 12.98
N CYS A 84 2.48 -14.78 13.42
CA CYS A 84 2.65 -14.05 14.66
C CYS A 84 1.57 -14.35 15.71
N ALA A 85 0.70 -15.32 15.44
CA ALA A 85 -0.19 -15.90 16.45
C ALA A 85 0.56 -16.89 17.33
#